data_AF-A0A7S0SUN4-F1
#
_entry.id   AF-A0A7S0SUN4-F1
#
_cell.length_a   1.000
_cell.length_b   1.000
_cell.length_c   1.000
_cell.angle_alpha   90.00
_cell.angle_beta   90.00
_cell.angle_gamma   90.00
#
_symmetry.space_group_name_H-M   'P 1'
#
loop_
_entity.id
_entity.type
_entity.pdbx_description
1 polymer ?
#
loop_
_entity_poly.entity_id
_entity_poly.type
_entity_poly.pdbx_seq_one_letter_code
_entity_poly.pdbx_strand_id
1 'polypeptide(L)'
;AAVRVAPGMVPQALANTLWAYTSLSSLRDVILPSSYAAVWELVCNMEAYDFIFEQRMMLFHAHLMHQSFLSSRAPTNISTPPWLMVEARDAWMSQSHDDVTVSRSQRELAQILDKLGVRHEVEHVTDDGYFSIDIYLPDHDIAVEFDGPSHYYSNSESSPGDGDGTTTRTAKTELRDLFLAKQ
;
A
#
# COMPACT_ATOMS: atom_id res chain seq x y z
N ALA A 1 11.29 -20.32 15.13
CA ALA A 1 9.91 -20.42 15.66
C ALA A 1 8.87 -20.31 14.53
N ALA A 2 8.90 -19.29 13.67
CA ALA A 2 7.91 -19.06 12.62
C ALA A 2 7.72 -20.22 11.60
N VAL A 3 8.79 -20.93 11.22
CA VAL A 3 8.70 -22.09 10.30
C VAL A 3 7.80 -23.21 10.84
N ARG A 4 7.69 -23.36 12.16
CA ARG A 4 6.82 -24.38 12.78
C ARG A 4 5.35 -23.97 12.88
N VAL A 5 5.05 -22.67 12.73
CA VAL A 5 3.69 -22.10 12.89
C VAL A 5 2.99 -21.92 11.55
N ALA A 6 3.76 -21.77 10.46
CA ALA A 6 3.23 -21.51 9.12
C ALA A 6 2.15 -22.52 8.66
N PRO A 7 2.29 -23.85 8.81
CA PRO A 7 1.30 -24.81 8.30
C PRO A 7 -0.10 -24.75 8.93
N GLY A 8 -0.26 -24.06 10.07
CA GLY A 8 -1.55 -23.88 10.75
C GLY A 8 -2.20 -22.51 10.50
N MET A 9 -1.60 -21.68 9.63
CA MET A 9 -2.11 -20.34 9.35
C MET A 9 -3.37 -20.39 8.49
N VAL A 10 -4.42 -19.74 8.97
CA VAL A 10 -5.63 -19.46 8.17
C VAL A 10 -5.34 -18.37 7.12
N PRO A 11 -6.15 -18.22 6.06
CA PRO A 11 -5.95 -17.23 5.00
C PRO A 11 -5.68 -15.80 5.51
N GLN A 12 -6.44 -15.35 6.52
CA GLN A 12 -6.21 -14.05 7.17
C GLN A 12 -4.81 -13.91 7.77
N ALA A 13 -4.31 -14.96 8.43
CA ALA A 13 -3.00 -14.94 9.07
C ALA A 13 -1.87 -14.90 8.02
N LEU A 14 -2.04 -15.59 6.88
CA LEU A 14 -1.10 -15.53 5.77
C LEU A 14 -1.03 -14.12 5.17
N ALA A 15 -2.18 -13.52 4.84
CA ALA A 15 -2.26 -12.17 4.27
C ALA A 15 -1.65 -11.11 5.20
N ASN A 16 -2.03 -11.12 6.49
CA ASN A 16 -1.48 -10.19 7.48
C ASN A 16 0.04 -10.36 7.65
N THR A 17 0.52 -11.60 7.69
CA THR A 17 1.94 -11.89 7.90
C THR A 17 2.78 -11.44 6.72
N LEU A 18 2.36 -11.75 5.49
CA LEU A 18 3.09 -11.35 4.28
C LEU A 18 3.10 -9.82 4.14
N TRP A 19 1.95 -9.17 4.32
CA TRP A 19 1.87 -7.72 4.27
C TRP A 19 2.78 -7.07 5.32
N ALA A 20 2.77 -7.56 6.58
CA ALA A 20 3.64 -7.04 7.62
C ALA A 20 5.14 -7.22 7.31
N TYR A 21 5.54 -8.40 6.83
CA TYR A 21 6.94 -8.66 6.44
C TYR A 21 7.39 -7.73 5.31
N THR A 22 6.59 -7.58 4.26
CA THR A 22 6.95 -6.72 3.13
C THR A 22 6.94 -5.24 3.52
N SER A 23 5.98 -4.78 4.32
CA SER A 23 5.90 -3.40 4.80
C SER A 23 7.09 -3.03 5.67
N LEU A 24 7.41 -3.84 6.68
CA LEU A 24 8.56 -3.58 7.57
C LEU A 24 9.89 -3.60 6.81
N SER A 25 10.04 -4.52 5.86
CA SER A 25 11.27 -4.62 5.05
C SER A 25 11.41 -3.44 4.08
N SER A 26 10.31 -2.97 3.49
CA SER A 26 10.32 -1.87 2.52
C SER A 26 10.49 -0.51 3.20
N LEU A 27 9.85 -0.30 4.35
CA LEU A 27 9.78 0.99 5.03
C LEU A 27 10.87 1.19 6.10
N ARG A 28 11.40 0.11 6.66
CA ARG A 28 12.30 0.15 7.83
C ARG A 28 13.53 -0.74 7.67
N ASP A 29 13.79 -1.24 6.47
CA ASP A 29 14.93 -2.10 6.14
C ASP A 29 15.07 -3.34 7.06
N VAL A 30 13.96 -3.82 7.62
CA VAL A 30 13.95 -5.05 8.44
C VAL A 30 14.32 -6.24 7.55
N ILE A 31 15.24 -7.08 8.02
CA ILE A 31 15.63 -8.29 7.29
C ILE A 31 14.45 -9.26 7.24
N LEU A 32 14.08 -9.70 6.04
CA LEU A 32 13.04 -10.71 5.84
C LEU A 32 13.38 -11.99 6.64
N PRO A 33 12.45 -12.49 7.46
CA PRO A 33 12.71 -13.68 8.26
C PRO A 33 12.81 -14.91 7.36
N SER A 34 13.51 -15.94 7.83
CA SER A 34 13.69 -17.20 7.09
C SER A 34 12.38 -17.93 6.76
N SER A 35 11.28 -17.60 7.45
CA SER A 35 9.95 -18.13 7.19
C SER A 35 9.22 -17.42 6.04
N TYR A 36 9.71 -16.30 5.54
CA TYR A 36 9.01 -15.50 4.52
C TYR A 36 8.67 -16.34 3.28
N ALA A 37 9.65 -17.05 2.72
CA ALA A 37 9.45 -17.95 1.58
C ALA A 37 8.42 -19.06 1.89
N ALA A 38 8.48 -19.67 3.08
CA ALA A 38 7.53 -20.72 3.47
C ALA A 38 6.09 -20.18 3.61
N VAL A 39 5.91 -18.96 4.12
CA VAL A 39 4.57 -18.33 4.21
C VAL A 39 4.05 -18.02 2.81
N TRP A 40 4.91 -17.56 1.90
CA TRP A 40 4.52 -17.29 0.52
C TRP A 40 4.15 -18.57 -0.24
N GLU A 41 4.89 -19.66 -0.02
CA GLU A 41 4.59 -20.97 -0.59
C GLU A 41 3.21 -21.48 -0.16
N LEU A 42 2.79 -21.23 1.08
CA LEU A 42 1.44 -21.59 1.53
C LEU A 42 0.35 -20.84 0.76
N VAL A 43 0.56 -19.54 0.47
CA VAL A 43 -0.37 -18.77 -0.38
C VAL A 43 -0.38 -19.30 -1.82
N CYS A 44 0.77 -19.75 -2.34
CA CYS A 44 0.84 -20.36 -3.66
C CYS A 44 0.08 -21.69 -3.76
N ASN A 45 -0.17 -22.35 -2.64
CA ASN A 45 -0.94 -23.60 -2.55
C ASN A 45 -2.43 -23.37 -2.24
N MET A 46 -2.90 -22.13 -2.30
CA MET A 46 -4.30 -21.74 -2.10
C MET A 46 -4.86 -21.09 -3.37
N GLU A 47 -6.18 -20.94 -3.42
CA GLU A 47 -6.91 -20.32 -4.52
C GLU A 47 -7.52 -18.97 -4.11
N ALA A 48 -7.89 -18.13 -5.08
CA ALA A 48 -8.44 -16.80 -4.81
C ALA A 48 -9.72 -16.80 -3.94
N TYR A 49 -10.52 -17.87 -4.00
CA TYR A 49 -11.75 -18.03 -3.22
C TYR A 49 -11.49 -18.35 -1.74
N ASP A 50 -10.28 -18.78 -1.38
CA ASP A 50 -9.90 -19.00 0.03
C ASP A 50 -9.71 -17.67 0.78
N PHE A 51 -9.55 -16.58 0.03
CA PHE A 51 -9.34 -15.23 0.55
C PHE A 51 -10.58 -14.37 0.36
N ILE A 52 -10.88 -13.51 1.34
CA ILE A 52 -11.86 -12.43 1.14
C ILE A 52 -11.25 -11.28 0.35
N PHE A 53 -12.08 -10.32 -0.05
CA PHE A 53 -11.67 -9.17 -0.88
C PHE A 53 -10.46 -8.43 -0.29
N GLU A 54 -10.51 -8.06 0.98
CA GLU A 54 -9.46 -7.33 1.69
C GLU A 54 -8.15 -8.13 1.77
N GLN A 55 -8.24 -9.46 1.90
CA GLN A 55 -7.05 -10.31 1.95
C GLN A 55 -6.38 -10.42 0.58
N ARG A 56 -7.16 -10.49 -0.51
CA ARG A 56 -6.60 -10.43 -1.87
C ARG A 56 -5.87 -9.10 -2.10
N MET A 57 -6.47 -7.99 -1.68
CA MET A 57 -5.85 -6.67 -1.74
C MET A 57 -4.51 -6.61 -0.99
N MET A 58 -4.49 -7.13 0.24
CA MET A 58 -3.26 -7.17 1.05
C MET A 58 -2.18 -8.02 0.39
N LEU A 59 -2.53 -9.17 -0.18
CA LEU A 59 -1.58 -10.06 -0.85
C LEU A 59 -1.03 -9.44 -2.14
N PHE A 60 -1.87 -8.75 -2.93
CA PHE A 60 -1.41 -8.04 -4.11
C PHE A 60 -0.46 -6.88 -3.73
N HIS A 61 -0.79 -6.12 -2.68
CA HIS A 61 0.11 -5.08 -2.18
C HIS A 61 1.45 -5.64 -1.67
N ALA A 62 1.42 -6.80 -0.98
CA ALA A 62 2.64 -7.52 -0.59
C ALA A 62 3.47 -7.94 -1.81
N HIS A 63 2.83 -8.37 -2.88
CA HIS A 63 3.49 -8.68 -4.15
C HIS A 63 4.13 -7.43 -4.77
N LEU A 64 3.41 -6.31 -4.86
CA LEU A 64 3.95 -5.05 -5.36
C LEU A 64 5.18 -4.61 -4.57
N MET A 65 5.12 -4.68 -3.23
CA MET A 65 6.26 -4.33 -2.37
C MET A 65 7.46 -5.25 -2.61
N HIS A 66 7.21 -6.55 -2.73
CA HIS A 66 8.26 -7.52 -3.03
C HIS A 66 8.95 -7.19 -4.36
N GLN A 67 8.16 -7.04 -5.43
CA GLN A 67 8.67 -6.77 -6.78
C GLN A 67 9.45 -5.45 -6.83
N SER A 68 8.91 -4.40 -6.22
CA SER A 68 9.44 -3.05 -6.32
C SER A 68 10.66 -2.77 -5.44
N PHE A 69 10.73 -3.38 -4.25
CA PHE A 69 11.72 -2.99 -3.23
C PHE A 69 12.58 -4.15 -2.73
N LEU A 70 12.11 -5.39 -2.83
CA LEU A 70 12.73 -6.52 -2.14
C LEU A 70 13.34 -7.56 -3.09
N SER A 71 13.01 -7.58 -4.38
CA SER A 71 13.50 -8.59 -5.35
C SER A 71 15.02 -8.74 -5.38
N SER A 72 15.78 -7.66 -5.15
CA SER A 72 17.25 -7.70 -5.11
C SER A 72 17.83 -8.13 -3.76
N ARG A 73 17.01 -8.11 -2.69
CA ARG A 73 17.41 -8.38 -1.31
C ARG A 73 16.85 -9.71 -0.79
N ALA A 74 15.83 -10.25 -1.44
CA ALA A 74 15.20 -11.49 -1.07
C ALA A 74 16.09 -12.67 -1.48
N PRO A 75 16.42 -13.60 -0.56
CA PRO A 75 17.29 -14.74 -0.86
C PRO A 75 16.65 -15.81 -1.77
N THR A 76 15.43 -15.59 -2.29
CA THR A 76 14.65 -16.59 -3.03
C THR A 76 13.84 -15.96 -4.15
N ASN A 77 13.81 -16.61 -5.31
CA ASN A 77 12.85 -16.32 -6.39
C ASN A 77 11.48 -16.84 -5.94
N ILE A 78 10.61 -15.93 -5.51
CA ILE A 78 9.30 -16.27 -4.98
C ILE A 78 8.32 -16.46 -6.15
N SER A 79 7.67 -17.62 -6.20
CA SER A 79 6.61 -17.89 -7.19
C SER A 79 5.39 -17.02 -6.93
N THR A 80 4.72 -16.55 -7.98
CA THR A 80 3.47 -15.82 -7.87
C THR A 80 2.36 -16.68 -8.47
N PRO A 81 1.32 -17.06 -7.70
CA PRO A 81 0.23 -17.85 -8.26
C PRO A 81 -0.57 -17.01 -9.28
N PRO A 82 -1.08 -17.60 -10.38
CA PRO A 82 -1.75 -16.85 -11.44
C PRO A 82 -2.89 -15.97 -10.93
N TRP A 83 -3.63 -16.45 -9.92
CA TRP A 83 -4.77 -15.73 -9.39
C TRP A 83 -4.39 -14.41 -8.68
N LEU A 84 -3.15 -14.29 -8.20
CA LEU A 84 -2.68 -13.04 -7.61
C LEU A 84 -2.53 -11.94 -8.68
N MET A 85 -2.22 -12.32 -9.91
CA MET A 85 -2.05 -11.40 -11.03
C MET A 85 -3.34 -11.13 -11.79
N VAL A 86 -4.41 -11.85 -11.48
CA VAL A 86 -5.75 -11.69 -12.08
C VAL A 86 -6.71 -11.20 -11.01
N GLU A 87 -7.25 -12.06 -10.16
CA GLU A 87 -8.32 -11.72 -9.21
C GLU A 87 -7.88 -10.70 -8.16
N ALA A 88 -6.66 -10.83 -7.63
CA ALA A 88 -6.18 -9.88 -6.61
C ALA A 88 -5.75 -8.54 -7.22
N ARG A 89 -5.16 -8.57 -8.43
CA ARG A 89 -4.86 -7.37 -9.20
C ARG A 89 -6.13 -6.62 -9.59
N ASP A 90 -7.15 -7.33 -10.08
CA ASP A 90 -8.42 -6.74 -10.50
C ASP A 90 -9.16 -6.13 -9.30
N ALA A 91 -9.14 -6.82 -8.15
CA ALA A 91 -9.64 -6.25 -6.90
C ALA A 91 -8.92 -4.94 -6.53
N TRP A 92 -7.60 -4.89 -6.74
CA TRP A 92 -6.79 -3.70 -6.49
C TRP A 92 -7.12 -2.55 -7.41
N MET A 93 -7.12 -2.79 -8.71
CA MET A 93 -7.44 -1.77 -9.69
C MET A 93 -8.86 -1.25 -9.49
N SER A 94 -9.84 -2.12 -9.22
CA SER A 94 -11.22 -1.69 -8.90
C SER A 94 -11.27 -0.78 -7.67
N GLN A 95 -10.53 -1.05 -6.59
CA GLN A 95 -10.48 -0.12 -5.45
C GLN A 95 -9.87 1.23 -5.85
N SER A 96 -8.75 1.23 -6.58
CA SER A 96 -8.06 2.45 -7.00
C SER A 96 -8.88 3.31 -7.97
N HIS A 97 -9.85 2.71 -8.68
CA HIS A 97 -10.75 3.43 -9.60
C HIS A 97 -12.11 3.78 -8.98
N ASP A 98 -12.73 2.89 -8.20
CA ASP A 98 -14.14 2.97 -7.82
C ASP A 98 -14.37 3.59 -6.42
N ASP A 99 -13.40 3.53 -5.51
CA ASP A 99 -13.53 4.05 -4.13
C ASP A 99 -12.97 5.48 -3.97
N VAL A 100 -12.82 6.18 -5.10
CA VAL A 100 -12.26 7.51 -5.15
C VAL A 100 -13.33 8.55 -4.85
N THR A 101 -13.66 8.68 -3.57
CA THR A 101 -14.51 9.78 -3.12
C THR A 101 -13.67 11.04 -2.95
N VAL A 102 -13.70 11.93 -3.95
CA VAL A 102 -13.01 13.23 -3.87
C VAL A 102 -13.52 13.99 -2.64
N SER A 103 -12.64 14.12 -1.65
CA SER A 103 -12.87 14.84 -0.41
C SER A 103 -13.09 16.33 -0.68
N ARG A 104 -13.79 16.98 0.24
CA ARG A 104 -13.99 18.44 0.18
C ARG A 104 -12.65 19.18 0.10
N SER A 105 -11.65 18.73 0.84
CA SER A 105 -10.33 19.36 0.90
C SER A 105 -9.55 19.22 -0.41
N GLN A 106 -9.60 18.07 -1.08
CA GLN A 106 -9.03 17.88 -2.42
C GLN A 106 -9.68 18.84 -3.43
N ARG A 107 -11.01 18.99 -3.40
CA ARG A 107 -11.72 19.97 -4.26
C ARG A 107 -11.32 21.41 -3.99
N GLU A 108 -11.15 21.78 -2.71
CA GLU A 108 -10.70 23.12 -2.33
C GLU A 108 -9.29 23.39 -2.85
N LEU A 109 -8.39 22.41 -2.80
CA LEU A 109 -7.03 22.52 -3.35
C LEU A 109 -7.02 22.67 -4.88
N ALA A 110 -7.80 21.85 -5.59
CA ALA A 110 -7.98 21.95 -7.04
C ALA A 110 -8.50 23.35 -7.46
N GLN A 111 -9.50 23.89 -6.75
CA GLN A 111 -10.02 25.24 -7.01
C GLN A 111 -8.99 26.35 -6.79
N ILE A 112 -8.03 26.16 -5.88
CA ILE A 112 -6.95 27.13 -5.68
C ILE A 112 -5.99 27.07 -6.87
N LEU A 113 -5.63 25.87 -7.34
CA LEU A 113 -4.77 25.69 -8.52
C LEU A 113 -5.39 26.30 -9.78
N ASP A 114 -6.70 26.11 -9.98
CA ASP A 114 -7.46 26.76 -11.06
C ASP A 114 -7.34 28.29 -11.01
N LYS A 115 -7.52 28.88 -9.83
CA LYS A 115 -7.43 30.35 -9.64
C LYS A 115 -6.01 30.88 -9.89
N LEU A 116 -4.99 30.05 -9.67
CA LEU A 116 -3.60 30.36 -9.94
C LEU A 116 -3.21 30.11 -11.41
N GLY A 117 -4.12 29.56 -12.23
CA GLY A 117 -3.85 29.22 -13.63
C GLY A 117 -2.90 28.03 -13.78
N VAL A 118 -2.81 27.16 -12.77
CA VAL A 118 -1.96 25.97 -12.80
C VAL A 118 -2.76 24.81 -13.39
N ARG A 119 -2.28 24.26 -14.51
CA ARG A 119 -2.86 23.05 -15.13
C ARG A 119 -2.70 21.88 -14.15
N HIS A 120 -3.79 21.17 -13.90
CA HIS A 120 -3.80 20.00 -13.01
C HIS A 120 -4.90 19.01 -13.41
N GLU A 121 -4.76 17.78 -12.93
CA GLU A 121 -5.71 16.69 -13.09
C GLU A 121 -6.07 16.16 -11.69
N VAL A 122 -7.37 15.97 -11.41
CA VAL A 122 -7.86 15.49 -10.11
C VAL A 122 -8.16 14.00 -10.22
N GLU A 123 -7.72 13.21 -9.25
CA GLU A 123 -7.81 11.74 -9.25
C GLU A 123 -7.17 11.10 -10.50
N HIS A 124 -5.93 11.50 -10.76
CA HIS A 124 -5.16 10.98 -11.87
C HIS A 124 -4.63 9.59 -11.52
N VAL A 125 -5.02 8.57 -12.28
CA VAL A 125 -4.53 7.21 -12.08
C VAL A 125 -3.19 7.03 -12.79
N THR A 126 -2.22 6.45 -12.09
CA THR A 126 -0.88 6.11 -12.63
C THR A 126 -0.97 5.23 -13.87
N ASP A 127 0.05 5.26 -14.74
CA ASP A 127 0.08 4.51 -16.00
C ASP A 127 -0.10 2.99 -15.82
N ASP A 128 0.34 2.44 -14.68
CA ASP A 128 0.19 1.02 -14.33
C ASP A 128 -1.22 0.66 -13.80
N GLY A 129 -2.07 1.66 -13.55
CA GLY A 129 -3.41 1.51 -13.01
C GLY A 129 -3.46 1.25 -11.50
N TYR A 130 -2.33 1.33 -10.78
CA TYR A 130 -2.26 0.86 -9.40
C TYR A 130 -2.59 1.94 -8.37
N PHE A 131 -2.31 3.22 -8.63
CA PHE A 131 -2.53 4.28 -7.65
C PHE A 131 -3.32 5.43 -8.28
N SER A 132 -4.28 5.97 -7.53
CA SER A 132 -4.88 7.28 -7.83
C SER A 132 -4.07 8.35 -7.11
N ILE A 133 -3.69 9.39 -7.84
CA ILE A 133 -3.06 10.60 -7.33
C ILE A 133 -4.17 11.64 -7.15
N ASP A 134 -4.30 12.16 -5.93
CA ASP A 134 -5.33 13.14 -5.59
C ASP A 134 -5.33 14.34 -6.57
N ILE A 135 -4.16 14.93 -6.80
CA ILE A 135 -3.93 15.99 -7.78
C ILE A 135 -2.59 15.77 -8.49
N TYR A 136 -2.61 15.66 -9.81
CA TYR A 136 -1.42 15.56 -10.65
C TYR A 136 -1.16 16.86 -11.42
N LEU A 137 0.11 17.30 -11.42
CA LEU A 137 0.57 18.49 -12.14
C LEU A 137 1.40 18.05 -13.37
N PRO A 138 0.77 17.88 -14.54
CA PRO A 138 1.41 17.24 -15.70
C PRO A 138 2.58 18.04 -16.28
N ASP A 139 2.60 19.36 -16.11
CA ASP A 139 3.68 20.21 -16.63
C ASP A 139 5.00 20.05 -15.87
N HIS A 140 4.95 19.43 -14.69
CA HIS A 140 6.10 19.25 -13.79
C HIS A 140 6.33 17.81 -13.36
N ASP A 141 5.43 16.90 -13.74
CA ASP A 141 5.45 15.51 -13.28
C ASP A 141 5.46 15.42 -11.74
N ILE A 142 4.52 16.14 -11.12
CA ILE A 142 4.39 16.22 -9.65
C ILE A 142 3.05 15.66 -9.20
N ALA A 143 3.10 14.69 -8.29
CA ALA A 143 1.96 14.24 -7.50
C ALA A 143 1.76 15.12 -6.25
N VAL A 144 0.52 15.54 -6.01
CA VAL A 144 0.12 16.32 -4.83
C VAL A 144 -0.95 15.54 -4.06
N GLU A 145 -0.58 14.99 -2.91
CA GLU A 145 -1.43 14.16 -2.05
C GLU A 145 -2.00 14.95 -0.86
N PHE A 146 -3.30 14.81 -0.60
CA PHE A 146 -3.94 15.39 0.57
C PHE A 146 -4.07 14.37 1.71
N ASP A 147 -3.18 14.46 2.70
CA ASP A 147 -3.21 13.59 3.87
C ASP A 147 -4.14 14.12 4.98
N GLY A 148 -5.40 13.71 4.95
CA GLY A 148 -6.34 13.92 6.06
C GLY A 148 -6.00 13.12 7.34
N PRO A 149 -6.75 13.30 8.45
CA PRO A 149 -6.41 12.71 9.76
C PRO A 149 -6.22 11.19 9.80
N SER A 150 -6.92 10.44 8.95
CA SER A 150 -6.78 8.97 8.85
C SER A 150 -5.41 8.50 8.35
N HIS A 151 -4.62 9.39 7.76
CA HIS A 151 -3.27 9.10 7.27
C HIS A 151 -2.21 9.14 8.37
N TYR A 152 -2.61 9.43 9.62
CA TYR A 152 -1.71 9.54 10.75
C TYR A 152 -2.18 8.72 11.96
N TYR A 153 -1.22 8.18 12.70
CA TYR A 153 -1.41 7.71 14.07
C TYR A 153 -1.38 8.90 15.04
N SER A 154 -2.24 8.86 16.06
CA SER A 154 -2.17 9.78 17.20
C SER A 154 -1.19 9.24 18.22
N ASN A 155 -0.01 9.86 18.37
CA ASN A 155 0.96 9.50 19.42
C ASN A 155 0.71 10.29 20.71
N SER A 156 -0.55 10.48 21.08
CA SER A 156 -0.91 11.22 22.30
C SER A 156 -0.62 10.39 23.56
N GLU A 157 0.65 10.33 23.96
CA GLU A 157 1.05 10.13 25.36
C GLU A 157 1.37 11.46 26.06
N SER A 158 1.13 12.60 25.41
CA SER A 158 1.29 13.92 26.03
C SER A 158 0.12 14.22 26.96
N SER A 159 0.45 14.51 28.22
CA SER A 159 -0.48 15.03 29.23
C SER A 159 -1.25 16.24 28.68
N PRO A 160 -2.52 16.44 29.08
CA PRO A 160 -3.34 17.52 28.55
C PRO A 160 -2.75 18.88 28.96
N GLY A 161 -2.00 19.49 28.03
CA GLY A 161 -1.33 20.77 28.28
C GLY A 161 -0.30 21.17 27.23
N ASP A 162 0.30 20.21 26.50
CA ASP A 162 1.30 20.50 25.47
C ASP A 162 0.69 20.34 24.07
N GLY A 163 0.44 21.48 23.42
CA GLY A 163 -0.32 21.59 22.18
C GLY A 163 0.38 21.11 20.91
N ASP A 164 1.35 20.21 21.02
CA ASP A 164 2.10 19.67 19.88
C ASP A 164 2.08 18.14 19.94
N GLY A 165 0.90 17.57 19.67
CA GLY A 165 0.77 16.13 19.49
C GLY A 165 1.51 15.72 18.22
N THR A 166 2.72 15.16 18.37
CA THR A 166 3.46 14.61 17.23
C THR A 166 2.62 13.52 16.57
N THR A 167 2.27 13.69 15.30
CA THR A 167 1.59 12.67 14.51
C THR A 167 2.62 11.87 13.70
N THR A 168 2.39 10.58 13.49
CA THR A 168 3.24 9.73 12.63
C THR A 168 2.41 9.20 11.48
N ARG A 169 2.93 9.25 10.24
CA ARG A 169 2.20 8.70 9.08
C ARG A 169 1.93 7.21 9.26
N THR A 170 0.78 6.76 8.75
CA THR A 170 0.51 5.32 8.71
C THR A 170 1.42 4.62 7.71
N ALA A 171 1.67 3.32 7.92
CA ALA A 171 2.43 2.52 6.96
C ALA A 171 1.76 2.52 5.57
N LYS A 172 0.42 2.61 5.49
CA LYS A 172 -0.31 2.72 4.21
C LYS A 172 0.07 4.02 3.48
N THR A 173 0.07 5.14 4.18
CA THR A 173 0.46 6.46 3.65
C THR A 173 1.91 6.46 3.18
N GLU A 174 2.83 5.97 4.02
CA GLU A 174 4.25 5.91 3.64
C GLU A 174 4.51 5.00 2.44
N LEU A 175 3.81 3.87 2.34
CA LEU A 175 3.93 2.97 1.18
C LEU A 175 3.39 3.62 -0.09
N ARG A 176 2.23 4.30 -0.04
CA ARG A 176 1.71 5.07 -1.19
C ARG A 176 2.78 6.04 -1.69
N ASP A 177 3.32 6.87 -0.80
CA ASP A 177 4.34 7.86 -1.15
C ASP A 177 5.57 7.21 -1.77
N LEU A 178 6.00 6.06 -1.23
CA LEU A 178 7.14 5.30 -1.73
C LEU A 178 6.90 4.73 -3.14
N PHE A 179 5.68 4.28 -3.46
CA PHE A 179 5.32 3.83 -4.80
C PHE A 179 5.20 4.99 -5.79
N LEU A 180 4.56 6.10 -5.41
CA LEU A 180 4.44 7.27 -6.26
C LEU A 180 5.80 7.89 -6.59
N ALA A 181 6.76 7.85 -5.67
CA ALA A 181 8.13 8.31 -5.92
C ALA A 181 8.92 7.46 -6.94
N LYS A 182 8.37 6.33 -7.39
CA LYS A 182 8.98 5.46 -8.43
C LYS A 182 8.32 5.60 -9.80
N GLN A 183 7.21 6.34 -9.90
CA GLN A 183 6.52 6.59 -11.17
C GLN A 183 7.39 7.49 -12.07
#